data_AF-A0A7S4UUC7-F1
#
_entry.id   AF-A0A7S4UUC7-F1
#
_cell.length_a   1.000
_cell.length_b   1.000
_cell.length_c   1.000
_cell.angle_alpha   90.00
_cell.angle_beta   90.00
_cell.angle_gamma   90.00
#
_symmetry.space_group_name_H-M   'P 1'
#
loop_
_entity.id
_entity.type
_entity.pdbx_description
1 polymer ?
#
loop_
_entity_poly.entity_id
_entity_poly.type
_entity_poly.pdbx_seq_one_letter_code
_entity_poly.pdbx_strand_id
1 'polypeptide(L)'
;WLKGSQGRLGRAAHPGGSPARGNPPQQHAALRPHACGGDAGLLCGGLRDSGQRPFQDNQTLGECLVKEGSTLHVVMQLPGGGDGTPAMGKRHKKTHGLCVRCGKRSFHYQKKRCAACGYPSARIRHYNWSKKAKRRKAPGTGRMRYLKTLPRRFKHGFREGTAPPPRKKGTGKSE
;
A
#
# COMPACT_ATOMS: atom_id res chain seq x y z
N TRP A 1 30.98 -41.94 10.17
CA TRP A 1 32.16 -41.55 10.98
C TRP A 1 33.25 -41.11 10.03
N LEU A 2 33.44 -39.80 9.88
CA LEU A 2 34.68 -39.15 9.40
C LEU A 2 34.50 -37.67 9.72
N LYS A 3 35.12 -37.25 10.81
CA LYS A 3 35.15 -35.87 11.30
C LYS A 3 36.06 -35.05 10.40
N GLY A 4 35.48 -34.25 9.50
CA GLY A 4 36.18 -33.21 8.75
C GLY A 4 36.30 -31.95 9.61
N SER A 5 37.50 -31.72 10.14
CA SER A 5 37.87 -30.57 10.94
C SER A 5 38.55 -29.50 10.07
N GLN A 6 38.40 -28.25 10.52
CA GLN A 6 39.20 -27.05 10.21
C GLN A 6 38.78 -26.16 9.04
N GLY A 7 38.78 -24.85 9.33
CA GLY A 7 38.54 -23.78 8.35
C GLY A 7 37.70 -22.60 8.85
N ARG A 8 37.85 -22.18 10.12
CA ARG A 8 37.17 -20.98 10.65
C ARG A 8 37.94 -19.74 10.18
N LEU A 9 37.67 -19.26 8.97
CA LEU A 9 38.23 -17.99 8.48
C LEU A 9 37.57 -16.83 9.22
N GLY A 10 38.39 -16.10 9.98
CA GLY A 10 38.00 -14.91 10.73
C GLY A 10 37.46 -13.82 9.81
N ARG A 11 36.30 -13.27 10.15
CA ARG A 11 35.79 -12.05 9.52
C ARG A 11 36.56 -10.87 10.13
N ALA A 12 37.34 -10.20 9.30
CA ALA A 12 37.93 -8.91 9.64
C ALA A 12 36.81 -7.90 9.99
N ALA A 13 36.97 -7.22 11.12
CA ALA A 13 36.14 -6.10 11.54
C ALA A 13 36.44 -4.89 10.64
N HIS A 14 35.41 -4.35 9.98
CA HIS A 14 35.51 -3.06 9.29
C HIS A 14 35.22 -1.93 10.28
N PRO A 15 36.14 -0.97 10.50
CA PRO A 15 35.83 0.28 11.18
C PRO A 15 35.20 1.25 10.17
N GLY A 16 33.96 1.69 10.43
CA GLY A 16 33.27 2.58 9.51
C GLY A 16 31.89 2.99 9.99
N GLY A 17 31.82 3.56 11.21
CA GLY A 17 30.62 4.23 11.69
C GLY A 17 30.30 5.44 10.81
N SER A 18 29.15 5.41 10.13
CA SER A 18 28.61 6.60 9.48
C SER A 18 27.98 7.51 10.55
N PRO A 19 28.29 8.82 10.59
CA PRO A 19 27.68 9.72 11.55
C PRO A 19 26.18 9.87 11.25
N ALA A 20 25.39 9.80 12.31
CA ALA A 20 23.95 10.08 12.30
C ALA A 20 23.72 11.49 11.74
N ARG A 21 23.07 11.60 10.58
CA ARG A 21 22.56 12.89 10.09
C ARG A 21 21.36 13.25 10.96
N GLY A 22 21.54 14.26 11.81
CA GLY A 22 20.47 14.86 12.58
C GLY A 22 19.33 15.32 11.68
N ASN A 23 18.10 15.07 12.12
CA ASN A 23 16.89 15.53 11.46
C ASN A 23 16.82 17.06 11.62
N PRO A 24 16.74 17.86 10.55
CA PRO A 24 16.63 19.31 10.69
C PRO A 24 15.30 19.67 11.37
N PRO A 25 15.29 20.68 12.27
CA PRO A 25 14.05 21.14 12.89
C PRO A 25 13.10 21.67 11.81
N GLN A 26 11.85 21.20 11.84
CA GLN A 26 10.81 21.70 10.96
C GLN A 26 10.52 23.15 11.33
N GLN A 27 10.99 24.08 10.51
CA GLN A 27 10.58 25.48 10.58
C GLN A 27 9.11 25.53 10.18
N HIS A 28 8.24 25.86 11.15
CA HIS A 28 6.84 26.11 10.88
C HIS A 28 6.74 27.35 10.01
N ALA A 29 6.41 27.16 8.73
CA ALA A 29 6.05 28.25 7.84
C ALA A 29 4.80 28.93 8.40
N ALA A 30 4.95 30.20 8.81
CA ALA A 30 3.83 31.07 9.14
C ALA A 30 2.95 31.22 7.89
N LEU A 31 1.82 30.53 7.86
CA LEU A 31 0.77 30.80 6.90
C LEU A 31 0.14 32.14 7.27
N ARG A 32 0.40 33.14 6.43
CA ARG A 32 -0.34 34.41 6.41
C ARG A 32 -1.85 34.11 6.28
N PRO A 33 -2.73 34.66 7.13
CA PRO A 33 -4.15 34.51 6.94
C PRO A 33 -4.59 35.27 5.68
N HIS A 34 -5.17 34.54 4.73
CA HIS A 34 -5.87 35.12 3.59
C HIS A 34 -7.22 35.62 4.10
N ALA A 35 -7.40 36.94 4.16
CA ALA A 35 -8.69 37.54 4.45
C ALA A 35 -9.64 37.25 3.27
N CYS A 36 -10.62 36.39 3.48
CA CYS A 36 -11.84 36.38 2.68
C CYS A 36 -12.95 36.89 3.57
N GLY A 37 -13.38 38.13 3.31
CA GLY A 37 -14.60 38.69 3.88
C GLY A 37 -15.82 37.91 3.40
N GLY A 38 -16.77 37.72 4.31
CA GLY A 38 -18.03 37.05 4.04
C GLY A 38 -18.81 36.91 5.34
N ASP A 39 -19.71 37.87 5.55
CA ASP A 39 -20.72 37.86 6.60
C ASP A 39 -21.53 36.57 6.57
N ALA A 40 -21.51 35.80 7.66
CA ALA A 40 -22.48 34.74 7.91
C ALA A 40 -22.67 34.64 9.43
N GLY A 41 -23.84 35.09 9.87
CA GLY A 41 -24.21 35.25 11.26
C GLY A 41 -24.02 33.99 12.10
N LEU A 42 -23.57 34.24 13.33
CA LEU A 42 -23.67 33.32 14.44
C LEU A 42 -25.12 32.86 14.60
N LEU A 43 -25.37 31.56 14.54
CA LEU A 43 -26.59 30.93 15.05
C LEU A 43 -26.19 29.71 15.88
N CYS A 44 -26.85 29.59 17.02
CA CYS A 44 -26.46 28.92 18.26
C CYS A 44 -26.25 27.40 18.18
N GLY A 45 -25.28 26.90 18.93
CA GLY A 45 -25.07 25.48 19.21
C GLY A 45 -25.78 25.07 20.50
N GLY A 46 -26.74 24.14 20.39
CA GLY A 46 -27.42 23.54 21.54
C GLY A 46 -26.68 22.33 22.12
N LEU A 47 -26.56 22.29 23.45
CA LEU A 47 -26.08 21.17 24.25
C LEU A 47 -27.19 20.11 24.41
N ARG A 48 -26.86 18.81 24.40
CA ARG A 48 -27.81 17.71 24.67
C ARG A 48 -27.22 16.70 25.65
N ASP A 49 -27.82 16.62 26.82
CA ASP A 49 -27.71 15.50 27.76
C ASP A 49 -28.84 14.48 27.49
N SER A 50 -28.70 13.25 27.95
CA SER A 50 -29.65 12.16 27.66
C SER A 50 -31.01 12.41 28.31
N GLY A 51 -31.96 12.95 27.54
CA GLY A 51 -33.37 13.08 27.94
C GLY A 51 -33.95 14.45 27.64
N GLN A 52 -34.62 14.55 26.48
CA GLN A 52 -35.64 15.55 26.10
C GLN A 52 -35.49 17.00 26.63
N ARG A 53 -34.93 17.90 25.80
CA ARG A 53 -35.56 19.07 25.13
C ARG A 53 -34.46 20.01 24.59
N PRO A 54 -34.68 20.73 23.47
CA PRO A 54 -33.69 21.67 22.94
C PRO A 54 -33.53 22.87 23.89
N PHE A 55 -32.29 23.15 24.27
CA PHE A 55 -31.86 24.31 25.05
C PHE A 55 -32.09 25.59 24.21
N GLN A 56 -32.99 26.47 24.66
CA GLN A 56 -33.24 27.78 24.05
C GLN A 56 -32.37 28.85 24.72
N ASP A 57 -31.97 29.82 23.92
CA ASP A 57 -31.05 30.90 24.27
C ASP A 57 -31.50 31.65 25.54
N ASN A 58 -30.57 31.80 26.50
CA ASN A 58 -30.66 32.49 27.81
C ASN A 58 -30.75 31.63 29.09
N GLN A 59 -30.08 30.48 29.17
CA GLN A 59 -29.79 29.86 30.47
C GLN A 59 -28.35 30.13 30.91
N THR A 60 -28.22 30.96 31.95
CA THR A 60 -26.97 31.22 32.66
C THR A 60 -26.42 29.94 33.30
N LEU A 61 -25.08 29.84 33.39
CA LEU A 61 -24.25 28.75 33.93
C LEU A 61 -24.55 28.33 35.40
N GLY A 62 -25.66 28.74 35.99
CA GLY A 62 -26.12 28.34 37.33
C GLY A 62 -27.06 27.13 37.34
N GLU A 63 -27.67 26.75 36.22
CA GLU A 63 -28.68 25.65 36.19
C GLU A 63 -28.08 24.30 35.74
N CYS A 64 -26.88 24.31 35.16
CA CYS A 64 -26.13 23.10 34.87
C CYS A 64 -25.15 22.88 36.02
N LEU A 65 -25.33 21.80 36.81
CA LEU A 65 -24.51 21.37 37.96
C LEU A 65 -23.04 21.07 37.59
N VAL A 66 -22.33 22.06 37.06
CA VAL A 66 -20.90 22.03 36.73
C VAL A 66 -20.15 22.51 37.96
N LYS A 67 -19.57 21.58 38.72
CA LYS A 67 -18.71 21.93 39.86
C LYS A 67 -17.37 22.49 39.36
N GLU A 68 -16.81 23.44 40.09
CA GLU A 68 -15.46 23.97 39.86
C GLU A 68 -14.45 22.81 39.86
N GLY A 69 -13.71 22.66 38.76
CA GLY A 69 -12.74 21.56 38.54
C GLY A 69 -13.18 20.48 37.55
N SER A 70 -14.34 20.60 36.91
CA SER A 70 -14.75 19.69 35.83
C SER A 70 -14.01 19.99 34.52
N THR A 71 -13.25 19.01 34.02
CA THR A 71 -12.54 19.10 32.74
C THR A 71 -13.54 19.01 31.59
N LEU A 72 -13.98 20.15 31.06
CA LEU A 72 -14.81 20.19 29.85
C LEU A 72 -13.96 19.81 28.63
N HIS A 73 -14.19 18.61 28.10
CA HIS A 73 -13.66 18.23 26.79
C HIS A 73 -14.50 18.90 25.70
N VAL A 74 -14.05 20.07 25.24
CA VAL A 74 -14.64 20.74 24.09
C VAL A 74 -14.27 19.96 22.83
N VAL A 75 -15.08 18.96 22.48
CA VAL A 75 -15.01 18.31 21.18
C VAL A 75 -15.71 19.23 20.20
N MET A 76 -14.95 20.08 19.50
CA MET A 76 -15.48 20.88 18.41
C MET A 76 -16.00 19.93 17.30
N GLN A 77 -17.32 19.74 17.24
CA GLN A 77 -17.96 19.05 16.13
C GLN A 77 -17.84 19.92 14.88
N LEU A 78 -16.86 19.61 14.03
CA LEU A 78 -16.78 20.21 12.69
C LEU A 78 -18.01 19.76 11.87
N PRO A 79 -18.80 20.68 11.30
CA PRO A 79 -19.98 20.35 10.52
C PRO A 79 -19.55 19.79 9.16
N GLY A 80 -19.33 18.48 9.07
CA GLY A 80 -18.68 17.94 7.88
C GLY A 80 -18.48 16.43 7.79
N GLY A 81 -19.48 15.63 8.15
CA GLY A 81 -19.56 14.20 7.80
C GLY A 81 -18.61 13.30 8.60
N GLY A 82 -19.15 12.64 9.62
CA GLY A 82 -18.40 11.70 10.45
C GLY A 82 -17.74 10.55 9.67
N ASP A 83 -16.75 9.91 10.28
CA ASP A 83 -15.86 8.87 9.71
C ASP A 83 -16.54 7.55 9.29
N GLY A 84 -17.87 7.49 9.34
CA GLY A 84 -18.66 6.30 9.06
C GLY A 84 -19.42 6.36 7.72
N THR A 85 -20.64 5.83 7.75
CA THR A 85 -21.58 5.75 6.64
C THR A 85 -21.76 7.05 5.83
N PRO A 86 -21.93 8.26 6.45
CA PRO A 86 -22.16 9.48 5.66
C PRO A 86 -20.95 9.88 4.81
N ALA A 87 -19.72 9.55 5.21
CA ALA A 87 -18.52 9.79 4.41
C ALA A 87 -18.31 8.76 3.28
N MET A 88 -18.83 7.53 3.43
CA MET A 88 -18.66 6.46 2.43
C MET A 88 -19.35 6.78 1.09
N GLY A 89 -20.51 7.43 1.11
CA GLY A 89 -21.24 7.82 -0.10
C GLY A 89 -20.44 8.76 -1.02
N LYS A 90 -19.51 9.54 -0.45
CA LYS A 90 -18.67 10.50 -1.19
C LYS A 90 -17.47 9.83 -1.89
N ARG A 91 -17.25 8.51 -1.75
CA ARG A 91 -16.09 7.77 -2.31
C ARG A 91 -16.26 7.36 -3.79
N HIS A 92 -16.72 8.28 -4.63
CA HIS A 92 -16.99 8.02 -6.05
C HIS A 92 -15.74 8.13 -6.94
N LYS A 93 -14.78 9.01 -6.61
CA LYS A 93 -13.52 9.18 -7.35
C LYS A 93 -12.57 8.00 -7.13
N LYS A 94 -12.00 7.45 -8.20
CA LYS A 94 -11.05 6.33 -8.10
C LYS A 94 -9.61 6.85 -8.18
N THR A 95 -8.80 6.54 -7.18
CA THR A 95 -7.37 6.89 -7.15
C THR A 95 -6.52 5.95 -8.00
N HIS A 96 -6.93 4.67 -8.09
CA HIS A 96 -6.20 3.61 -8.78
C HIS A 96 -6.99 2.99 -9.94
N GLY A 97 -6.32 2.83 -11.09
CA GLY A 97 -6.77 2.11 -12.28
C GLY A 97 -5.99 0.84 -12.56
N LEU A 98 -6.35 0.14 -13.64
CA LEU A 98 -5.64 -1.05 -14.13
C LEU A 98 -4.26 -0.65 -14.66
N CYS A 99 -3.24 -1.41 -14.28
CA CYS A 99 -1.86 -1.21 -14.75
C CYS A 99 -1.58 -2.07 -15.98
N VAL A 100 -1.06 -1.47 -17.05
CA VAL A 100 -0.70 -2.15 -18.31
C VAL A 100 0.30 -3.30 -18.09
N ARG A 101 1.35 -3.08 -17.29
CA ARG A 101 2.39 -4.11 -17.07
C ARG A 101 1.93 -5.32 -16.26
N CYS A 102 1.13 -5.13 -15.20
CA CYS A 102 0.84 -6.20 -14.24
C CYS A 102 -0.65 -6.58 -14.11
N GLY A 103 -1.54 -5.91 -14.82
CA GLY A 103 -2.99 -6.18 -14.82
C GLY A 103 -3.72 -5.89 -13.51
N LYS A 104 -3.04 -5.33 -12.49
CA LYS A 104 -3.63 -5.03 -11.18
C LYS A 104 -4.22 -3.63 -11.14
N ARG A 105 -5.31 -3.43 -10.41
CA ARG A 105 -5.87 -2.11 -10.09
C ARG A 105 -4.99 -1.40 -9.06
N SER A 106 -3.85 -0.88 -9.51
CA SER A 106 -2.84 -0.25 -8.65
C SER A 106 -2.14 0.93 -9.32
N PHE A 107 -2.54 1.31 -10.53
CA PHE A 107 -1.97 2.45 -11.24
C PHE A 107 -2.58 3.74 -10.70
N HIS A 108 -1.80 4.59 -10.04
CA HIS A 108 -2.30 5.84 -9.48
C HIS A 108 -2.44 6.91 -10.57
N TYR A 109 -3.64 7.48 -10.76
CA TYR A 109 -3.90 8.39 -11.88
C TYR A 109 -3.19 9.75 -11.78
N GLN A 110 -3.13 10.35 -10.59
CA GLN A 110 -2.44 11.64 -10.40
C GLN A 110 -0.92 11.45 -10.45
N LYS A 111 -0.37 10.53 -9.64
CA LYS A 111 1.07 10.26 -9.54
C LYS A 111 1.65 9.46 -10.73
N LYS A 112 0.81 9.05 -11.67
CA LYS A 112 1.15 8.24 -12.86
C LYS A 112 2.08 7.07 -12.56
N ARG A 113 1.92 6.41 -11.41
CA ARG A 113 2.83 5.34 -10.94
C ARG A 113 2.05 4.17 -10.37
N CYS A 114 2.47 2.96 -10.74
CA CYS A 114 1.87 1.73 -10.22
C CYS A 114 2.41 1.38 -8.83
N ALA A 115 1.52 1.34 -7.84
CA ALA A 115 1.84 0.90 -6.48
C ALA A 115 2.23 -0.58 -6.43
N ALA A 116 1.81 -1.42 -7.38
CA ALA A 116 2.17 -2.84 -7.35
C ALA A 116 3.55 -3.12 -7.97
N CYS A 117 3.77 -2.74 -9.22
CA CYS A 117 4.97 -3.11 -9.99
C CYS A 117 5.95 -1.96 -10.22
N GLY A 118 5.59 -0.71 -9.91
CA GLY A 118 6.46 0.45 -10.11
C GLY A 118 6.46 1.05 -11.51
N TYR A 119 5.64 0.57 -12.46
CA TYR A 119 5.47 1.22 -13.77
C TYR A 119 5.25 2.73 -13.61
N PRO A 120 5.95 3.62 -14.35
CA PRO A 120 6.72 3.39 -15.58
C PRO A 120 8.18 2.93 -15.40
N SER A 121 8.72 2.84 -14.17
CA SER A 121 10.13 2.50 -13.98
C SER A 121 10.54 1.18 -14.65
N ALA A 122 11.78 1.09 -15.14
CA ALA A 122 12.27 -0.09 -15.86
C ALA A 122 12.27 -1.34 -14.96
N ARG A 123 12.75 -1.20 -13.72
CA ARG A 123 12.82 -2.31 -12.75
C ARG A 123 11.47 -2.56 -12.08
N ILE A 124 11.14 -3.82 -11.84
CA ILE A 124 9.96 -4.20 -11.07
C ILE A 124 10.19 -3.90 -9.59
N ARG A 125 9.26 -3.13 -9.00
CA ARG A 125 9.25 -2.82 -7.57
C ARG A 125 9.13 -4.10 -6.74
N HIS A 126 10.11 -4.33 -5.87
CA HIS A 126 10.15 -5.42 -4.91
C HIS A 126 10.77 -4.94 -3.60
N TYR A 127 10.38 -5.54 -2.47
CA TYR A 127 10.97 -5.26 -1.16
C TYR A 127 11.22 -6.56 -0.41
N ASN A 128 12.32 -6.60 0.34
CA ASN A 128 12.75 -7.80 1.08
C ASN A 128 11.81 -8.16 2.24
N TRP A 129 11.20 -7.16 2.87
CA TRP A 129 10.24 -7.36 3.94
C TRP A 129 8.94 -8.05 3.48
N SER A 130 8.58 -7.98 2.19
CA SER A 130 7.33 -8.56 1.67
C SER A 130 7.54 -9.89 0.94
N LYS A 131 7.88 -10.95 1.68
CA LYS A 131 8.11 -12.30 1.10
C LYS A 131 6.90 -12.82 0.30
N LYS A 132 5.68 -12.65 0.83
CA LYS A 132 4.44 -13.08 0.16
C LYS A 132 4.19 -12.33 -1.16
N ALA A 133 4.51 -11.04 -1.21
CA ALA A 133 4.33 -10.26 -2.45
C ALA A 133 5.34 -10.66 -3.53
N LYS A 134 6.58 -11.00 -3.15
CA LYS A 134 7.58 -11.56 -4.06
C LYS A 134 7.09 -12.86 -4.68
N ARG A 135 6.65 -13.83 -3.85
CA ARG A 135 6.19 -15.15 -4.32
C ARG A 135 5.05 -15.05 -5.35
N ARG A 136 4.09 -14.14 -5.16
CA ARG A 136 2.96 -13.95 -6.09
C ARG A 136 3.34 -13.39 -7.47
N LYS A 137 4.56 -12.90 -7.65
CA LYS A 137 5.05 -12.31 -8.91
C LYS A 137 6.34 -12.99 -9.41
N ALA A 138 6.85 -13.95 -8.66
CA ALA A 138 8.08 -14.64 -9.00
C ALA A 138 7.92 -15.39 -10.34
N PRO A 139 9.00 -15.57 -11.11
CA PRO A 139 9.01 -16.51 -12.22
C PRO A 139 8.54 -17.89 -11.71
N GLY A 140 7.76 -18.61 -12.50
CA GLY A 140 7.05 -19.82 -12.05
C GLY A 140 5.53 -19.66 -11.97
N THR A 141 5.04 -18.46 -11.63
CA THR A 141 3.60 -18.23 -11.41
C THR A 141 2.78 -18.03 -12.69
N GLY A 142 3.44 -17.66 -13.80
CA GLY A 142 2.80 -17.38 -15.08
C GLY A 142 2.92 -18.52 -16.09
N ARG A 143 2.58 -18.24 -17.35
CA ARG A 143 2.57 -19.23 -18.43
C ARG A 143 3.95 -19.77 -18.82
N MET A 144 5.04 -19.11 -18.40
CA MET A 144 6.44 -19.51 -18.67
C MET A 144 6.69 -20.02 -20.10
N ARG A 145 6.13 -19.37 -21.14
CA ARG A 145 6.10 -19.91 -22.52
C ARG A 145 7.49 -20.33 -23.03
N TYR A 146 8.50 -19.49 -22.79
CA TYR A 146 9.88 -19.78 -23.18
C TYR A 146 10.55 -20.79 -22.23
N LEU A 147 10.63 -20.45 -20.94
CA LEU A 147 11.29 -21.26 -19.91
C LEU A 147 10.72 -22.68 -19.77
N LYS A 148 9.44 -22.91 -20.07
CA LYS A 148 8.81 -24.23 -19.99
C LYS A 148 9.43 -25.23 -20.97
N THR A 149 9.86 -24.77 -22.14
CA THR A 149 10.45 -25.64 -23.17
C THR A 149 11.97 -25.75 -23.06
N LEU A 150 12.62 -24.85 -22.31
CA LEU A 150 14.07 -24.78 -22.21
C LEU A 150 14.71 -26.04 -21.61
N PRO A 151 14.22 -26.62 -20.48
CA PRO A 151 14.81 -27.84 -19.94
C PRO A 151 14.78 -29.01 -20.92
N ARG A 152 13.72 -29.11 -21.75
CA ARG A 152 13.63 -30.11 -22.81
C ARG A 152 14.66 -29.85 -23.91
N ARG A 153 14.74 -28.62 -24.42
CA ARG A 153 15.75 -28.24 -25.43
C ARG A 153 17.18 -28.45 -24.94
N PHE A 154 17.45 -28.09 -23.69
CA PHE A 154 18.75 -28.28 -23.04
C PHE A 154 19.15 -29.77 -23.01
N LYS A 155 18.24 -30.67 -22.60
CA LYS A 155 18.48 -32.12 -22.63
C LYS A 155 18.71 -32.68 -24.03
N HIS A 156 18.17 -32.01 -25.05
CA HIS A 156 18.37 -32.37 -26.45
C HIS A 156 19.52 -31.59 -27.12
N GLY A 157 20.35 -30.86 -26.35
CA GLY A 157 21.52 -30.14 -26.86
C GLY A 157 21.19 -28.94 -27.75
N PHE A 158 20.02 -28.32 -27.58
CA PHE A 158 19.55 -27.20 -28.42
C PHE A 158 19.57 -27.49 -29.92
N ARG A 159 19.30 -28.75 -30.32
CA ARG A 159 19.17 -29.12 -31.73
C ARG A 159 18.06 -28.32 -32.42
N GLU A 160 18.38 -27.78 -33.59
CA GLU A 160 17.48 -27.02 -34.45
C GLU A 160 17.47 -27.62 -35.87
N GLY A 161 16.43 -27.37 -36.66
CA GLY A 161 16.35 -27.76 -38.08
C GLY A 161 16.20 -29.26 -38.39
N THR A 162 16.21 -30.15 -37.40
CA THR A 162 16.07 -31.60 -37.63
C THR A 162 14.60 -32.04 -37.61
N ALA A 163 14.15 -32.75 -38.64
CA ALA A 163 12.85 -33.42 -38.63
C ALA A 163 12.94 -34.78 -37.91
N PRO A 164 11.92 -35.17 -37.12
CA PRO A 164 11.86 -36.52 -36.56
C PRO A 164 11.72 -37.56 -37.69
N PRO A 165 12.34 -38.74 -37.57
CA PRO A 165 12.19 -39.79 -38.56
C PRO A 165 10.71 -40.21 -38.67
N PRO A 166 10.24 -40.60 -39.87
CA PRO A 166 8.86 -41.03 -40.06
C PRO A 166 8.56 -42.25 -39.18
N ARG A 167 7.39 -42.26 -38.54
CA ARG A 167 6.93 -43.40 -37.73
C ARG A 167 6.63 -44.58 -38.67
N LYS A 168 7.28 -45.72 -38.48
CA LYS A 168 6.92 -46.98 -39.15
C LYS A 168 5.54 -47.42 -38.63
N LYS A 169 4.52 -47.52 -39.49
CA LYS A 169 3.24 -48.15 -39.13
C LYS A 169 3.51 -49.62 -38.86
N GLY A 170 3.37 -50.05 -37.61
CA GLY A 170 3.39 -51.47 -37.29
C GLY A 170 2.19 -52.15 -37.95
N THR A 171 2.44 -53.23 -38.67
CA THR A 171 1.38 -54.18 -39.06
C THR A 171 0.74 -54.67 -37.76
N GLY A 172 -0.53 -54.33 -37.53
CA GLY A 172 -1.26 -54.85 -36.37
C GLY A 172 -1.19 -56.38 -36.40
N LYS A 173 -0.76 -57.00 -35.29
CA LYS A 173 -0.94 -58.44 -35.11
C LYS A 173 -2.45 -58.67 -35.00
N SER A 174 -3.03 -59.23 -36.06
CA SER A 174 -4.34 -59.87 -36.01
C SER A 174 -4.16 -61.23 -35.36
N GLU A 175 -4.69 -61.39 -34.14
CA GLU A 175 -5.05 -62.69 -33.56
C GLU A 175 -6.32 -62.50 -32.73
#